data_AF-A0A832P535-F1
#
_entry.id   AF-A0A832P535-F1
#
_cell.length_a   1.000
_cell.length_b   1.000
_cell.length_c   1.000
_cell.angle_alpha   90.00
_cell.angle_beta   90.00
_cell.angle_gamma   90.00
#
_symmetry.space_group_name_H-M   'P 1'
#
loop_
_entity.id
_entity.type
_entity.pdbx_description
1 polymer ?
#
loop_
_entity_poly.entity_id
_entity_poly.type
_entity_poly.pdbx_seq_one_letter_code
_entity_poly.pdbx_strand_id
1 'polypeptide(L)'
;MTYHLVNILFISQQPIGIMGYSCYKNSFTIFLFMIFRKINSADIYENLLNIKQITLEVTDACNLKCKYCGYGDMYFGYDNREAKYMSFHQVRLLLEYLFIIWEKDRPDSKIPKTYISFYGGEPLLNMNLIMAVVQYIEHQTISRDFVFSMTTNAVLLDRYMDYLVAHDFHLLISLDGDKAAQSHRLDTSGRNSFEIVYKNVKNLQNKYPKYFTDNVNFNSVLHNRNSVEGIMAFMKKEFNKRPSISELNTSGIKSDKFDEFKKTFRNKMESLMASGHCEKISEELFLSDPRTHELLLFLFQYSGNYFKDYNSLFIDEENFTVTPTGTCTP
;
A
#
# COMPACT_ATOMS: atom_id res chain seq x y z
N MET A 1 -3.96 -13.73 -31.86
CA MET A 1 -4.61 -13.81 -30.54
C MET A 1 -3.88 -12.88 -29.60
N THR A 2 -4.48 -11.73 -29.32
CA THR A 2 -3.93 -10.67 -28.47
C THR A 2 -4.03 -11.10 -27.01
N TYR A 3 -2.89 -11.31 -26.36
CA TYR A 3 -2.82 -11.58 -24.93
C TYR A 3 -3.14 -10.28 -24.18
N HIS A 4 -4.30 -10.21 -23.53
CA HIS A 4 -4.60 -9.19 -22.55
C HIS A 4 -3.82 -9.49 -21.28
N LEU A 5 -2.75 -8.73 -21.04
CA LEU A 5 -1.99 -8.73 -19.78
C LEU A 5 -2.93 -8.38 -18.64
N VAL A 6 -3.06 -9.29 -17.68
CA VAL A 6 -3.68 -9.02 -16.38
C VAL A 6 -2.66 -8.23 -15.58
N ASN A 7 -2.94 -6.95 -15.32
CA ASN A 7 -2.10 -6.13 -14.44
C ASN A 7 -2.28 -6.61 -12.99
N ILE A 8 -1.40 -7.50 -12.54
CA ILE A 8 -1.27 -7.91 -11.14
C ILE A 8 -0.16 -7.06 -10.52
N LEU A 9 -0.54 -6.18 -9.61
CA LEU A 9 0.41 -5.35 -8.84
C LEU A 9 0.80 -6.10 -7.56
N PHE A 10 2.01 -6.64 -7.54
CA PHE A 10 2.63 -7.14 -6.30
C PHE A 10 3.16 -5.94 -5.52
N ILE A 11 2.36 -5.39 -4.60
CA ILE A 11 2.80 -4.34 -3.68
C ILE A 11 3.11 -5.01 -2.34
N SER A 12 4.39 -5.07 -1.98
CA SER A 12 4.77 -5.26 -0.58
C SER A 12 5.19 -3.92 0.03
N GLN A 13 4.75 -3.69 1.26
CA GLN A 13 5.30 -2.63 2.09
C GLN A 13 6.58 -3.15 2.75
N GLN A 14 7.70 -3.06 2.04
CA GLN A 14 9.04 -3.02 2.63
C GLN A 14 9.85 -1.93 1.91
N PRO A 15 10.79 -1.27 2.60
CA PRO A 15 11.39 -0.04 2.11
C PRO A 15 12.08 -0.26 0.77
N ILE A 16 11.67 0.56 -0.19
CA ILE A 16 12.29 0.72 -1.48
C ILE A 16 13.76 1.02 -1.21
N GLY A 17 14.64 0.08 -1.56
CA GLY A 17 16.06 0.38 -1.74
C GLY A 17 16.16 1.40 -2.86
N ILE A 18 16.24 2.68 -2.51
CA ILE A 18 16.53 3.74 -3.46
C ILE A 18 17.96 3.48 -3.95
N MET A 19 18.09 2.96 -5.18
CA MET A 19 19.28 3.26 -5.99
C MET A 19 19.25 4.76 -6.26
N GLY A 20 19.74 5.50 -5.28
CA GLY A 20 20.03 6.90 -5.44
C GLY A 20 21.23 6.98 -6.35
N TYR A 21 21.02 7.33 -7.61
CA TYR A 21 22.00 8.13 -8.33
C TYR A 21 22.03 9.51 -7.64
N SER A 22 22.62 9.52 -6.44
CA SER A 22 22.90 10.71 -5.69
C SER A 22 24.05 11.40 -6.40
N CYS A 23 23.72 12.49 -7.10
CA CYS A 23 24.66 13.45 -7.62
C CYS A 23 25.25 14.25 -6.44
N TYR A 24 25.96 13.57 -5.53
CA TYR A 24 26.81 14.19 -4.53
C TYR A 24 28.26 13.80 -4.87
N LYS A 25 28.94 14.71 -5.58
CA LYS A 25 30.40 14.70 -5.65
C LYS A 25 30.92 14.79 -4.22
N ASN A 26 31.68 13.79 -3.79
CA ASN A 26 32.37 13.64 -2.50
C ASN A 26 31.66 12.84 -1.41
N SER A 27 31.41 11.55 -1.64
CA SER A 27 31.41 10.56 -0.55
C SER A 27 32.01 9.25 -1.04
N PHE A 28 32.90 8.68 -0.24
CA PHE A 28 33.64 7.45 -0.49
C PHE A 28 32.69 6.31 -0.89
N THR A 29 32.73 5.88 -2.15
CA THR A 29 32.03 4.67 -2.61
C THR A 29 32.93 3.46 -2.37
N ILE A 30 32.68 2.70 -1.31
CA ILE A 30 33.17 1.31 -1.21
C ILE A 30 32.22 0.46 -2.06
N PHE A 31 32.67 0.04 -3.24
CA PHE A 31 31.97 -0.95 -4.06
C PHE A 31 32.15 -2.32 -3.40
N LEU A 32 31.18 -2.79 -2.62
CA LEU A 32 31.04 -4.21 -2.35
C LEU A 32 30.55 -4.86 -3.66
N PHE A 33 31.34 -5.74 -4.27
CA PHE A 33 30.92 -6.53 -5.43
C PHE A 33 29.86 -7.55 -4.98
N MET A 34 28.59 -7.15 -4.94
CA MET A 34 27.48 -8.10 -4.73
C MET A 34 27.29 -8.95 -5.97
N ILE A 35 27.45 -10.27 -5.84
CA ILE A 35 27.15 -11.22 -6.91
C ILE A 35 25.63 -11.42 -6.94
N PHE A 36 24.99 -10.94 -8.00
CA PHE A 36 23.54 -11.12 -8.18
C PHE A 36 23.21 -12.51 -8.72
N ARG A 37 22.30 -13.21 -8.04
CA ARG A 37 21.72 -14.48 -8.53
C ARG A 37 20.69 -14.23 -9.63
N LYS A 38 20.65 -15.11 -10.62
CA LYS A 38 19.54 -15.17 -11.59
C LYS A 38 18.33 -15.88 -10.99
N ILE A 39 17.16 -15.25 -11.10
CA ILE A 39 15.86 -15.85 -10.75
C ILE A 39 15.57 -16.97 -11.76
N ASN A 40 15.13 -18.13 -11.27
CA ASN A 40 14.74 -19.27 -12.10
C ASN A 40 13.27 -19.66 -11.87
N SER A 41 12.79 -20.68 -12.59
CA SER A 41 11.38 -21.12 -12.50
C SER A 41 11.00 -21.70 -11.14
N ALA A 42 11.94 -22.30 -10.40
CA ALA A 42 11.68 -22.80 -9.05
C ALA A 42 11.45 -21.64 -8.08
N ASP A 43 12.20 -20.55 -8.21
CA ASP A 43 11.98 -19.34 -7.39
C ASP A 43 10.57 -18.78 -7.57
N ILE A 44 10.10 -18.68 -8.81
CA ILE A 44 8.73 -18.20 -9.11
C ILE A 44 7.70 -19.17 -8.52
N TYR A 45 7.91 -20.47 -8.67
CA TYR A 45 7.00 -21.48 -8.13
C TYR A 45 6.88 -21.40 -6.61
N GLU A 46 8.00 -21.28 -5.91
CA GLU A 46 8.04 -21.14 -4.44
C GLU A 46 7.32 -19.87 -3.97
N ASN A 47 7.47 -18.76 -4.69
CA ASN A 47 6.75 -17.52 -4.38
C ASN A 47 5.24 -17.64 -4.60
N LEU A 48 4.81 -18.30 -5.68
CA LEU A 48 3.38 -18.57 -5.94
C LEU A 48 2.79 -19.50 -4.87
N LEU A 49 3.55 -20.50 -4.44
CA LEU A 49 3.17 -21.42 -3.36
C LEU A 49 3.01 -20.70 -2.02
N ASN A 50 3.93 -19.78 -1.71
CA ASN A 50 4.00 -19.05 -0.45
C ASN A 50 3.46 -17.60 -0.53
N ILE A 51 2.61 -17.31 -1.52
CA ILE A 51 2.14 -15.96 -1.78
C ILE A 51 1.39 -15.36 -0.58
N LYS A 52 1.87 -14.19 -0.13
CA LYS A 52 1.33 -13.51 1.05
C LYS A 52 0.18 -12.58 0.72
N GLN A 53 0.15 -12.02 -0.49
CA GLN A 53 -0.85 -11.04 -0.88
C GLN A 53 -1.09 -11.04 -2.39
N ILE A 54 -2.36 -10.99 -2.77
CA ILE A 54 -2.84 -10.81 -4.14
C ILE A 54 -3.61 -9.50 -4.16
N THR A 55 -3.11 -8.50 -4.88
CA THR A 55 -3.81 -7.22 -5.04
C THR A 55 -4.55 -7.19 -6.38
N LEU A 56 -5.86 -7.05 -6.32
CA LEU A 56 -6.74 -6.95 -7.48
C LEU A 56 -7.14 -5.49 -7.69
N GLU A 57 -6.70 -4.91 -8.80
CA GLU A 57 -7.25 -3.65 -9.29
C GLU A 57 -8.64 -3.93 -9.90
N VAL A 58 -9.69 -3.83 -9.08
CA VAL A 58 -11.05 -4.24 -9.49
C VAL A 58 -11.67 -3.30 -10.52
N THR A 59 -11.20 -2.06 -10.58
CA THR A 59 -11.58 -1.08 -11.60
C THR A 59 -10.54 0.02 -11.67
N ASP A 60 -10.34 0.57 -12.87
CA ASP A 60 -9.51 1.76 -13.04
C ASP A 60 -10.31 3.07 -12.81
N ALA A 61 -11.65 2.98 -12.67
CA ALA A 61 -12.58 4.08 -12.44
C ALA A 61 -12.50 4.59 -10.99
N CYS A 62 -12.67 5.90 -10.81
CA CYS A 62 -12.76 6.52 -9.49
C CYS A 62 -13.86 7.60 -9.47
N ASN A 63 -14.55 7.74 -8.35
CA ASN A 63 -15.52 8.81 -8.09
C ASN A 63 -14.86 10.10 -7.55
N LEU A 64 -13.54 10.10 -7.35
CA LEU A 64 -12.74 11.27 -7.02
C LEU A 64 -11.70 11.55 -8.11
N LYS A 65 -11.28 12.81 -8.20
CA LYS A 65 -10.20 13.30 -9.06
C LYS A 65 -9.14 13.99 -8.21
N CYS A 66 -8.52 13.20 -7.31
CA CYS A 66 -7.54 13.73 -6.38
C CYS A 66 -6.37 14.39 -7.11
N LYS A 67 -5.97 15.58 -6.66
CA LYS A 67 -4.93 16.38 -7.31
C LYS A 67 -3.61 15.62 -7.40
N TYR A 68 -3.22 14.97 -6.31
CA TYR A 68 -1.97 14.23 -6.16
C TYR A 68 -2.08 12.74 -6.52
N CYS A 69 -3.19 12.29 -7.12
CA CYS A 69 -3.37 10.88 -7.47
C CYS A 69 -2.19 10.39 -8.32
N GLY A 70 -1.59 9.25 -7.98
CA GLY A 70 -0.50 8.66 -8.77
C GLY A 70 -0.90 8.29 -10.21
N TYR A 71 -2.21 8.14 -10.46
CA TYR A 71 -2.81 7.94 -11.78
C TYR A 71 -3.44 9.23 -12.34
N GLY A 72 -3.09 10.37 -11.76
CA GLY A 72 -3.61 11.69 -12.10
C GLY A 72 -2.67 12.48 -12.99
N ASP A 73 -3.08 13.71 -13.31
CA ASP A 73 -2.44 14.52 -14.34
C ASP A 73 -0.98 14.93 -14.04
N MET A 74 -0.54 14.88 -12.77
CA MET A 74 0.84 15.21 -12.42
C MET A 74 1.87 14.15 -12.84
N TYR A 75 1.43 12.93 -13.16
CA TYR A 75 2.31 11.78 -13.35
C TYR A 75 2.22 11.17 -14.76
N PHE A 76 3.26 10.47 -15.18
CA PHE A 76 3.29 9.59 -16.36
C PHE A 76 3.76 8.20 -15.96
N GLY A 77 3.73 7.25 -16.90
CA GLY A 77 4.22 5.89 -16.66
C GLY A 77 3.18 4.95 -16.05
N TYR A 78 1.90 5.29 -16.20
CA TYR A 78 0.76 4.44 -15.87
C TYR A 78 -0.16 4.27 -17.10
N ASP A 79 -0.91 3.17 -17.14
CA ASP A 79 -1.84 2.89 -18.24
C ASP A 79 -3.00 3.88 -18.28
N ASN A 80 -3.51 4.17 -19.48
CA ASN A 80 -4.68 5.04 -19.65
C ASN A 80 -5.86 4.54 -18.81
N ARG A 81 -6.41 5.42 -17.98
CA ARG A 81 -7.58 5.15 -17.15
C ARG A 81 -8.85 5.36 -17.98
N GLU A 82 -9.51 4.27 -18.36
CA GLU A 82 -10.64 4.27 -19.30
C GLU A 82 -11.98 3.91 -18.64
N ALA A 83 -12.05 3.98 -17.30
CA ALA A 83 -13.18 3.55 -16.49
C ALA A 83 -13.57 2.08 -16.73
N LYS A 84 -12.56 1.21 -16.88
CA LYS A 84 -12.67 -0.24 -17.04
C LYS A 84 -12.99 -0.91 -15.71
N TYR A 85 -13.80 -1.95 -15.80
CA TYR A 85 -14.18 -2.81 -14.69
C TYR A 85 -13.63 -4.21 -14.96
N MET A 86 -12.88 -4.76 -14.00
CA MET A 86 -12.38 -6.13 -14.10
C MET A 86 -13.56 -7.10 -14.05
N SER A 87 -13.47 -8.17 -14.85
CA SER A 87 -14.49 -9.21 -14.87
C SER A 87 -14.17 -10.34 -13.89
N PHE A 88 -15.20 -10.98 -13.34
CA PHE A 88 -15.00 -12.15 -12.47
C PHE A 88 -14.28 -13.29 -13.17
N HIS A 89 -14.50 -13.47 -14.48
CA HIS A 89 -13.85 -14.52 -15.26
C HIS A 89 -12.32 -14.45 -15.17
N GLN A 90 -11.73 -13.25 -15.27
CA GLN A 90 -10.28 -13.06 -15.20
C GLN A 90 -9.73 -13.42 -13.81
N VAL A 91 -10.41 -12.97 -12.75
CA VAL A 91 -10.00 -13.28 -11.37
C VAL A 91 -10.13 -14.77 -11.09
N ARG A 92 -11.22 -15.40 -11.55
CA ARG A 92 -11.44 -16.84 -11.40
C ARG A 92 -10.30 -17.65 -12.02
N LEU A 93 -9.86 -17.32 -13.24
CA LEU A 93 -8.74 -18.03 -13.88
C LEU A 93 -7.44 -17.95 -13.06
N LEU A 94 -7.15 -16.77 -12.49
CA LEU A 94 -5.99 -16.60 -11.61
C LEU A 94 -6.12 -17.46 -10.34
N LEU A 95 -7.28 -17.40 -9.69
CA LEU A 95 -7.53 -18.15 -8.46
C LEU A 95 -7.49 -19.67 -8.72
N GLU A 96 -8.12 -20.16 -9.79
CA GLU A 96 -8.07 -21.57 -10.19
C GLU A 96 -6.63 -22.05 -10.38
N TYR A 97 -5.80 -21.27 -11.06
CA TYR A 97 -4.38 -21.59 -11.24
C TYR A 97 -3.63 -21.68 -9.90
N LEU A 98 -3.88 -20.74 -8.98
CA LEU A 98 -3.23 -20.73 -7.67
C LEU A 98 -3.73 -21.87 -6.77
N PHE A 99 -5.03 -22.18 -6.83
CA PHE A 99 -5.62 -23.29 -6.09
C PHE A 99 -4.99 -24.62 -6.49
N ILE A 100 -4.77 -24.86 -7.79
CA ILE A 100 -4.06 -26.04 -8.29
C ILE A 100 -2.65 -26.15 -7.67
N ILE A 101 -1.92 -25.04 -7.57
CA ILE A 101 -0.58 -25.02 -6.96
C ILE A 101 -0.67 -25.35 -5.47
N TRP A 102 -1.59 -24.73 -4.73
CA TRP A 102 -1.71 -24.88 -3.29
C TRP A 102 -2.29 -26.22 -2.84
N GLU A 103 -3.06 -26.89 -3.70
CA GLU A 103 -3.53 -28.26 -3.45
C GLU A 103 -2.44 -29.29 -3.71
N LYS A 104 -1.58 -29.03 -4.70
CA LYS A 104 -0.54 -29.97 -5.13
C LYS A 104 0.63 -30.04 -4.15
N ASP A 105 1.15 -28.88 -3.74
CA ASP A 105 2.39 -28.79 -2.97
C ASP A 105 2.17 -28.10 -1.62
N ARG A 106 3.02 -28.42 -0.64
CA ARG A 106 2.89 -27.89 0.73
C ARG A 106 3.68 -26.60 0.90
N PRO A 107 3.06 -25.51 1.37
CA PRO A 107 3.76 -24.27 1.69
C PRO A 107 4.61 -24.40 2.96
N ASP A 108 5.48 -23.42 3.21
CA ASP A 108 6.41 -23.40 4.36
C ASP A 108 5.67 -23.42 5.70
N SER A 109 4.52 -22.74 5.75
CA SER A 109 3.63 -22.72 6.92
C SER A 109 2.54 -23.78 6.78
N LYS A 110 2.19 -24.44 7.87
CA LYS A 110 1.08 -25.40 7.93
C LYS A 110 -0.26 -24.79 7.47
N ILE A 111 -0.50 -23.53 7.80
CA ILE A 111 -1.66 -22.75 7.35
C ILE A 111 -1.11 -21.39 6.94
N PRO A 112 -0.75 -21.19 5.66
CA PRO A 112 -0.29 -19.89 5.20
C PRO A 112 -1.44 -18.89 5.26
N LYS A 113 -1.12 -17.64 5.59
CA LYS A 113 -2.06 -16.51 5.52
C LYS A 113 -1.85 -15.77 4.21
N THR A 114 -2.92 -15.58 3.44
CA THR A 114 -2.90 -14.85 2.18
C THR A 114 -3.93 -13.75 2.16
N TYR A 115 -3.46 -12.53 1.95
CA TYR A 115 -4.32 -11.36 1.78
C TYR A 115 -4.86 -11.29 0.37
N ILE A 116 -6.17 -11.12 0.24
CA ILE A 116 -6.84 -10.80 -1.02
C ILE A 116 -7.25 -9.34 -0.91
N SER A 117 -6.45 -8.48 -1.53
CA SER A 117 -6.55 -7.04 -1.42
C SER A 117 -7.25 -6.43 -2.61
N PHE A 118 -8.30 -5.67 -2.37
CA PHE A 118 -9.05 -4.97 -3.41
C PHE A 118 -8.59 -3.51 -3.49
N TYR A 119 -8.13 -3.12 -4.68
CA TYR A 119 -7.57 -1.81 -4.98
C TYR A 119 -8.15 -1.28 -6.31
N GLY A 120 -7.62 -0.15 -6.78
CA GLY A 120 -7.91 0.41 -8.10
C GLY A 120 -8.09 1.92 -8.02
N GLY A 121 -8.99 2.46 -8.85
CA GLY A 121 -9.44 3.84 -8.70
C GLY A 121 -10.27 4.00 -7.42
N GLU A 122 -11.46 3.40 -7.36
CA GLU A 122 -12.24 3.21 -6.13
C GLU A 122 -12.88 1.82 -6.14
N PRO A 123 -12.43 0.88 -5.28
CA PRO A 123 -12.91 -0.51 -5.34
C PRO A 123 -14.41 -0.66 -5.04
N LEU A 124 -15.01 0.23 -4.22
CA LEU A 124 -16.44 0.18 -3.92
C LEU A 124 -17.34 0.47 -5.13
N LEU A 125 -16.80 0.92 -6.27
CA LEU A 125 -17.53 1.01 -7.53
C LEU A 125 -17.80 -0.36 -8.16
N ASN A 126 -17.00 -1.38 -7.85
CA ASN A 126 -17.14 -2.73 -8.39
C ASN A 126 -17.42 -3.78 -7.30
N MET A 127 -18.34 -3.48 -6.39
CA MET A 127 -18.70 -4.40 -5.30
C MET A 127 -19.26 -5.74 -5.79
N ASN A 128 -19.90 -5.79 -6.96
CA ASN A 128 -20.37 -7.05 -7.53
C ASN A 128 -19.23 -8.04 -7.80
N LEU A 129 -18.08 -7.55 -8.32
CA LEU A 129 -16.89 -8.39 -8.47
C LEU A 129 -16.35 -8.82 -7.11
N ILE A 130 -16.23 -7.90 -6.16
CA ILE A 130 -15.70 -8.19 -4.82
C ILE A 130 -16.52 -9.29 -4.15
N MET A 131 -17.85 -9.18 -4.19
CA MET A 131 -18.76 -10.19 -3.65
C MET A 131 -18.59 -11.55 -4.34
N ALA A 132 -18.49 -11.57 -5.67
CA ALA A 132 -18.27 -12.80 -6.43
C ALA A 132 -16.93 -13.48 -6.08
N VAL A 133 -15.86 -12.69 -5.87
CA VAL A 133 -14.53 -13.19 -5.49
C VAL A 133 -14.53 -13.73 -4.07
N VAL A 134 -15.09 -12.98 -3.10
CA VAL A 134 -15.22 -13.43 -1.71
C VAL A 134 -16.00 -14.73 -1.65
N GLN A 135 -17.18 -14.76 -2.28
CA GLN A 135 -18.00 -15.97 -2.36
C GLN A 135 -17.20 -17.12 -2.95
N TYR A 136 -16.53 -16.92 -4.09
CA TYR A 136 -15.77 -17.98 -4.75
C TYR A 136 -14.68 -18.57 -3.87
N ILE A 137 -13.96 -17.75 -3.10
CA ILE A 137 -12.89 -18.18 -2.19
C ILE A 137 -13.45 -18.91 -0.97
N GLU A 138 -14.50 -18.38 -0.34
CA GLU A 138 -15.12 -18.98 0.86
C GLU A 138 -15.75 -20.37 0.57
N HIS A 139 -16.09 -20.66 -0.68
CA HIS A 139 -16.60 -21.98 -1.09
C HIS A 139 -15.48 -23.00 -1.36
N GLN A 140 -14.20 -22.62 -1.32
CA GLN A 140 -13.09 -23.55 -1.52
C GLN A 140 -12.66 -24.23 -0.22
N THR A 141 -12.16 -25.47 -0.34
CA THR A 141 -11.67 -26.26 0.80
C THR A 141 -10.14 -26.33 0.81
N ILE A 142 -9.48 -25.17 0.71
CA ILE A 142 -8.03 -25.06 0.68
C ILE A 142 -7.50 -24.79 2.09
N SER A 143 -6.43 -25.48 2.49
CA SER A 143 -5.77 -25.30 3.80
C SER A 143 -4.96 -24.00 3.86
N ARG A 144 -5.63 -22.86 3.68
CA ARG A 144 -5.07 -21.50 3.66
C ARG A 144 -6.03 -20.54 4.34
N ASP A 145 -5.49 -19.62 5.13
CA ASP A 145 -6.24 -18.57 5.80
C ASP A 145 -6.31 -17.34 4.88
N PHE A 146 -7.49 -17.04 4.35
CA PHE A 146 -7.70 -15.89 3.46
C PHE A 146 -8.18 -14.69 4.26
N VAL A 147 -7.48 -13.57 4.11
CA VAL A 147 -7.86 -12.30 4.74
C VAL A 147 -8.22 -11.30 3.66
N PHE A 148 -9.43 -10.75 3.71
CA PHE A 148 -9.85 -9.73 2.77
C PHE A 148 -9.39 -8.35 3.24
N SER A 149 -8.84 -7.56 2.31
CA SER A 149 -8.47 -6.17 2.62
C SER A 149 -8.78 -5.23 1.47
N MET A 150 -8.88 -3.94 1.77
CA MET A 150 -9.33 -2.94 0.80
C MET A 150 -8.72 -1.57 1.11
N THR A 151 -8.30 -0.85 0.08
CA THR A 151 -8.04 0.59 0.19
C THR A 151 -9.18 1.37 -0.48
N THR A 152 -9.88 2.22 0.28
CA THR A 152 -11.03 2.98 -0.22
C THR A 152 -10.94 4.45 0.15
N ASN A 153 -11.52 5.32 -0.68
CA ASN A 153 -11.76 6.72 -0.34
C ASN A 153 -12.97 6.93 0.58
N ALA A 154 -13.72 5.86 0.88
CA ALA A 154 -14.88 5.82 1.77
C ALA A 154 -16.11 6.67 1.38
N VAL A 155 -16.14 7.26 0.17
CA VAL A 155 -17.30 8.02 -0.32
C VAL A 155 -18.54 7.14 -0.46
N LEU A 156 -18.38 5.85 -0.76
CA LEU A 156 -19.46 4.88 -0.94
C LEU A 156 -19.59 3.89 0.24
N LEU A 157 -18.87 4.13 1.33
CA LEU A 157 -18.77 3.19 2.46
C LEU A 157 -20.13 2.95 3.15
N ASP A 158 -21.00 3.95 3.19
CA ASP A 158 -22.36 3.83 3.74
C ASP A 158 -23.22 2.76 3.08
N ARG A 159 -22.96 2.46 1.80
CA ARG A 159 -23.72 1.47 1.03
C ARG A 159 -23.31 0.03 1.32
N TYR A 160 -22.07 -0.18 1.79
CA TYR A 160 -21.45 -1.50 1.80
C TYR A 160 -20.80 -1.88 3.14
N MET A 161 -20.77 -0.99 4.13
CA MET A 161 -20.12 -1.25 5.42
C MET A 161 -20.62 -2.54 6.08
N ASP A 162 -21.92 -2.85 6.00
CA ASP A 162 -22.50 -4.03 6.62
C ASP A 162 -21.93 -5.32 6.03
N TYR A 163 -21.73 -5.34 4.70
CA TYR A 163 -21.09 -6.45 4.00
C TYR A 163 -19.62 -6.57 4.38
N LEU A 164 -18.88 -5.45 4.37
CA LEU A 164 -17.44 -5.44 4.70
C LEU A 164 -17.19 -5.91 6.12
N VAL A 165 -18.04 -5.54 7.07
CA VAL A 165 -17.98 -6.00 8.46
C VAL A 165 -18.33 -7.48 8.58
N ALA A 166 -19.37 -7.94 7.88
CA ALA A 166 -19.79 -9.34 7.91
C ALA A 166 -18.71 -10.32 7.41
N HIS A 167 -17.87 -9.87 6.48
CA HIS A 167 -16.74 -10.63 5.93
C HIS A 167 -15.37 -10.20 6.49
N ASP A 168 -15.35 -9.52 7.65
CA ASP A 168 -14.15 -9.15 8.41
C ASP A 168 -13.05 -8.44 7.59
N PHE A 169 -13.44 -7.54 6.68
CA PHE A 169 -12.47 -6.84 5.82
C PHE A 169 -11.52 -5.97 6.63
N HIS A 170 -10.23 -6.00 6.29
CA HIS A 170 -9.27 -5.00 6.75
C HIS A 170 -9.33 -3.76 5.85
N LEU A 171 -9.73 -2.61 6.38
CA LEU A 171 -9.91 -1.38 5.61
C LEU A 171 -8.74 -0.42 5.82
N LEU A 172 -8.16 0.06 4.72
CA LEU A 172 -7.29 1.22 4.68
C LEU A 172 -8.06 2.40 4.08
N ILE A 173 -8.54 3.30 4.93
CA ILE A 173 -9.33 4.45 4.53
C ILE A 173 -8.41 5.62 4.23
N SER A 174 -8.58 6.21 3.05
CA SER A 174 -7.80 7.38 2.66
C SER A 174 -8.45 8.68 3.12
N LEU A 175 -7.82 9.36 4.08
CA LEU A 175 -8.30 10.60 4.68
C LEU A 175 -7.09 11.43 5.13
N ASP A 176 -6.98 12.66 4.64
CA ASP A 176 -5.75 13.46 4.77
C ASP A 176 -5.71 14.35 6.02
N GLY A 177 -6.75 14.29 6.86
CA GLY A 177 -6.91 15.15 8.02
C GLY A 177 -8.28 15.83 8.02
N ASP A 178 -8.32 17.07 8.49
CA ASP A 178 -9.52 17.91 8.48
C ASP A 178 -9.97 18.32 7.07
N LYS A 179 -11.00 19.17 7.00
CA LYS A 179 -11.55 19.68 5.73
C LYS A 179 -10.52 20.40 4.86
N ALA A 180 -9.62 21.19 5.46
CA ALA A 180 -8.60 21.91 4.71
C ALA A 180 -7.52 20.96 4.19
N ALA A 181 -7.13 19.99 5.02
CA ALA A 181 -6.22 18.93 4.65
C ALA A 181 -6.77 18.06 3.51
N GLN A 182 -8.06 17.72 3.52
CA GLN A 182 -8.72 16.90 2.48
C GLN A 182 -8.92 17.66 1.14
N SER A 183 -8.57 18.95 1.06
CA SER A 183 -8.88 19.84 -0.07
C SER A 183 -8.36 19.40 -1.44
N HIS A 184 -7.36 18.52 -1.50
CA HIS A 184 -6.88 17.94 -2.76
C HIS A 184 -7.63 16.68 -3.20
N ARG A 185 -8.55 16.16 -2.38
CA ARG A 185 -9.38 14.98 -2.69
C ARG A 185 -10.77 15.43 -3.13
N LEU A 186 -10.82 15.94 -4.35
CA LEU A 186 -12.03 16.49 -4.96
C LEU A 186 -12.83 15.43 -5.70
N ASP A 187 -14.15 15.56 -5.74
CA ASP A 187 -15.00 14.76 -6.62
C ASP A 187 -14.85 15.21 -8.10
N THR A 188 -15.54 14.52 -9.00
CA THR A 188 -15.51 14.84 -10.45
C THR A 188 -16.08 16.22 -10.78
N SER A 189 -16.81 16.85 -9.84
CA SER A 189 -17.35 18.21 -9.94
C SER A 189 -16.47 19.25 -9.23
N GLY A 190 -15.29 18.86 -8.72
CA GLY A 190 -14.36 19.75 -8.02
C GLY A 190 -14.74 20.07 -6.57
N ARG A 191 -15.69 19.34 -5.97
CA ARG A 191 -16.11 19.55 -4.57
C ARG A 191 -15.26 18.71 -3.63
N ASN A 192 -14.93 19.28 -2.48
CA ASN A 192 -14.16 18.58 -1.44
C ASN A 192 -14.96 17.39 -0.87
N SER A 193 -14.32 16.21 -0.83
CA SER A 193 -14.94 14.95 -0.37
C SER A 193 -15.12 14.85 1.15
N PHE A 194 -14.53 15.76 1.94
CA PHE A 194 -14.42 15.65 3.40
C PHE A 194 -15.74 15.33 4.11
N GLU A 195 -16.81 16.07 3.85
CA GLU A 195 -18.07 15.92 4.60
C GLU A 195 -18.67 14.53 4.42
N ILE A 196 -18.61 13.98 3.20
CA ILE A 196 -19.16 12.65 2.88
C ILE A 196 -18.28 11.58 3.54
N VAL A 197 -16.97 11.68 3.36
CA VAL A 197 -16.01 10.72 3.92
C VAL A 197 -16.08 10.71 5.45
N TYR A 198 -16.01 11.87 6.09
CA TYR A 198 -16.09 12.01 7.53
C TYR A 198 -17.39 11.43 8.09
N LYS A 199 -18.53 11.75 7.48
CA LYS A 199 -19.83 11.19 7.87
C LYS A 199 -19.84 9.67 7.77
N ASN A 200 -19.37 9.11 6.65
CA ASN A 200 -19.38 7.66 6.43
C ASN A 200 -18.45 6.92 7.40
N VAL A 201 -17.27 7.47 7.66
CA VAL A 201 -16.31 6.91 8.63
C VAL A 201 -16.87 6.97 10.05
N LYS A 202 -17.51 8.08 10.45
CA LYS A 202 -18.20 8.18 11.76
C LYS A 202 -19.36 7.20 11.87
N ASN A 203 -20.12 6.99 10.81
CA ASN A 203 -21.18 5.99 10.79
C ASN A 203 -20.62 4.58 11.02
N LEU A 204 -19.52 4.21 10.35
CA LEU A 204 -18.85 2.93 10.57
C LEU A 204 -18.36 2.80 12.02
N GLN A 205 -17.70 3.83 12.55
CA GLN A 205 -17.22 3.87 13.94
C GLN A 205 -18.36 3.67 14.95
N ASN A 206 -19.46 4.38 14.77
CA ASN A 206 -20.60 4.35 15.69
C ASN A 206 -21.38 3.04 15.61
N LYS A 207 -21.56 2.50 14.39
CA LYS A 207 -22.35 1.28 14.16
C LYS A 207 -21.55 0.02 14.54
N TYR A 208 -20.23 0.02 14.33
CA TYR A 208 -19.37 -1.15 14.51
C TYR A 208 -18.05 -0.80 15.25
N PRO A 209 -18.10 -0.38 16.53
CA PRO A 209 -16.94 0.17 17.23
C PRO A 209 -15.78 -0.82 17.42
N LYS A 210 -16.09 -2.10 17.64
CA LYS A 210 -15.06 -3.16 17.77
C LYS A 210 -14.34 -3.38 16.44
N TYR A 211 -15.08 -3.66 15.38
CA TYR A 211 -14.52 -3.81 14.02
C TYR A 211 -13.75 -2.56 13.60
N PHE A 212 -14.27 -1.36 13.88
CA PHE A 212 -13.55 -0.12 13.59
C PHE A 212 -12.20 -0.07 14.32
N THR A 213 -12.12 -0.54 15.56
CA THR A 213 -10.88 -0.58 16.35
C THR A 213 -9.89 -1.59 15.81
N ASP A 214 -10.36 -2.77 15.40
CA ASP A 214 -9.50 -3.90 15.06
C ASP A 214 -9.07 -3.90 13.57
N ASN A 215 -9.97 -3.50 12.67
CA ASN A 215 -9.82 -3.73 11.23
C ASN A 215 -9.68 -2.45 10.39
N VAL A 216 -9.95 -1.26 10.95
CA VAL A 216 -9.90 0.02 10.20
C VAL A 216 -8.63 0.79 10.51
N ASN A 217 -7.87 1.10 9.45
CA ASN A 217 -6.68 1.92 9.47
C ASN A 217 -6.82 3.07 8.48
N PHE A 218 -5.95 4.09 8.62
CA PHE A 218 -5.98 5.27 7.76
C PHE A 218 -4.65 5.47 7.03
N ASN A 219 -4.72 5.96 5.79
CA ASN A 219 -3.57 6.53 5.09
C ASN A 219 -3.86 7.99 4.73
N SER A 220 -2.93 8.87 5.10
CA SER A 220 -2.97 10.29 4.81
C SER A 220 -1.80 10.68 3.93
N VAL A 221 -2.06 11.43 2.86
CA VAL A 221 -1.00 11.92 1.97
C VAL A 221 -0.56 13.31 2.44
N LEU A 222 0.73 13.47 2.72
CA LEU A 222 1.32 14.73 3.16
C LEU A 222 1.55 15.68 1.99
N HIS A 223 1.06 16.90 2.08
CA HIS A 223 1.16 17.95 1.06
C HIS A 223 1.06 19.36 1.67
N ASN A 224 1.13 20.38 0.82
CA ASN A 224 1.12 21.80 1.18
C ASN A 224 -0.12 22.34 1.92
N ARG A 225 -1.11 21.51 2.23
CA ARG A 225 -2.35 21.90 2.96
C ARG A 225 -2.54 21.13 4.27
N ASN A 226 -1.62 20.26 4.64
CA ASN A 226 -1.65 19.51 5.90
C ASN A 226 -0.23 19.32 6.45
N SER A 227 -0.09 18.93 7.71
CA SER A 227 1.21 18.66 8.34
C SER A 227 1.15 17.33 9.07
N VAL A 228 2.32 16.75 9.37
CA VAL A 228 2.41 15.53 10.19
C VAL A 228 1.65 15.70 11.50
N GLU A 229 1.88 16.81 12.21
CA GLU A 229 1.18 17.13 13.46
C GLU A 229 -0.32 17.28 13.26
N GLY A 230 -0.77 18.03 12.26
CA GLY A 230 -2.20 18.27 12.01
C GLY A 230 -2.96 16.99 11.67
N ILE A 231 -2.35 16.12 10.86
CA ILE A 231 -2.88 14.80 10.51
C ILE A 231 -3.02 13.94 11.76
N MET A 232 -1.95 13.82 12.56
CA MET A 232 -1.95 12.98 13.75
C MET A 232 -2.93 13.50 14.81
N ALA A 233 -2.94 14.81 15.07
CA ALA A 233 -3.86 15.43 16.01
C ALA A 233 -5.32 15.20 15.62
N PHE A 234 -5.65 15.39 14.34
CA PHE A 234 -7.00 15.15 13.82
C PHE A 234 -7.41 13.68 13.97
N MET A 235 -6.59 12.73 13.51
CA MET A 235 -6.92 11.30 13.56
C MET A 235 -7.06 10.77 14.99
N LYS A 236 -6.18 11.24 15.88
CA LYS A 236 -6.23 10.89 17.31
C LYS A 236 -7.49 11.45 17.97
N LYS A 237 -7.81 12.72 17.72
CA LYS A 237 -9.00 13.38 18.28
C LYS A 237 -10.29 12.75 17.77
N GLU A 238 -10.41 12.54 16.47
CA GLU A 238 -11.68 12.16 15.84
C GLU A 238 -11.93 10.65 15.87
N PHE A 239 -10.88 9.85 15.74
CA PHE A 239 -11.02 8.41 15.54
C PHE A 239 -10.25 7.58 16.57
N ASN A 240 -9.45 8.22 17.45
CA ASN A 240 -8.51 7.54 18.35
C ASN A 240 -7.58 6.57 17.59
N LYS A 241 -7.12 6.99 16.41
CA LYS A 241 -6.32 6.19 15.49
C LYS A 241 -5.03 6.91 15.12
N ARG A 242 -4.02 6.11 14.82
CA ARG A 242 -2.76 6.60 14.26
C ARG A 242 -2.72 6.25 12.76
N PRO A 243 -2.66 7.25 11.87
CA PRO A 243 -2.63 7.00 10.43
C PRO A 243 -1.21 6.64 9.97
N SER A 244 -1.13 5.94 8.85
CA SER A 244 0.05 6.00 7.99
C SER A 244 0.11 7.38 7.32
N ILE A 245 1.29 7.97 7.26
CA ILE A 245 1.54 9.24 6.58
C ILE A 245 2.56 9.02 5.48
N SER A 246 2.10 9.11 4.24
CA SER A 246 2.89 8.95 3.01
C SER A 246 3.12 10.30 2.34
N GLU A 247 4.31 10.52 1.78
CA GLU A 247 4.57 11.68 0.93
C GLU A 247 3.96 11.48 -0.46
N LEU A 248 3.89 12.56 -1.26
CA LEU A 248 3.54 12.46 -2.67
C LEU A 248 4.54 11.56 -3.39
N ASN A 249 4.06 10.81 -4.39
CA ASN A 249 4.94 10.07 -5.29
C ASN A 249 5.93 11.05 -5.94
N THR A 250 7.22 10.75 -5.83
CA THR A 250 8.32 11.57 -6.39
C THR A 250 8.81 11.02 -7.74
N SER A 251 8.29 9.88 -8.18
CA SER A 251 8.66 9.22 -9.43
C SER A 251 7.64 9.49 -10.54
N GLY A 252 8.11 9.56 -11.78
CA GLY A 252 7.24 9.70 -12.95
C GLY A 252 6.52 11.06 -13.03
N ILE A 253 7.08 12.14 -12.49
CA ILE A 253 6.47 13.48 -12.55
C ILE A 253 6.61 14.04 -13.97
N LYS A 254 5.51 14.51 -14.57
CA LYS A 254 5.56 15.17 -15.90
C LYS A 254 6.37 16.47 -15.83
N SER A 255 7.18 16.74 -16.84
CA SER A 255 8.05 17.92 -16.88
C SER A 255 7.28 19.23 -16.81
N ASP A 256 6.13 19.33 -17.47
CA ASP A 256 5.23 20.50 -17.47
C ASP A 256 4.46 20.66 -16.15
N LYS A 257 4.45 19.65 -15.29
CA LYS A 257 3.77 19.64 -13.98
C LYS A 257 4.73 19.78 -12.79
N PHE A 258 6.03 19.90 -13.04
CA PHE A 258 7.04 19.89 -11.98
C PHE A 258 6.90 21.06 -11.00
N ASP A 259 6.56 22.26 -11.48
CA ASP A 259 6.32 23.42 -10.60
C ASP A 259 5.06 23.27 -9.74
N GLU A 260 4.02 22.65 -10.31
CA GLU A 260 2.80 22.32 -9.57
C GLU A 260 3.08 21.26 -8.50
N PHE A 261 3.88 20.25 -8.83
CA PHE A 261 4.35 19.24 -7.90
C PHE A 261 5.14 19.90 -6.76
N LYS A 262 6.14 20.72 -7.05
CA LYS A 262 6.95 21.42 -6.02
C LYS A 262 6.10 22.26 -5.07
N LYS A 263 5.09 22.96 -5.59
CA LYS A 263 4.15 23.75 -4.76
C LYS A 263 3.27 22.90 -3.86
N THR A 264 3.03 21.64 -4.26
CA THR A 264 2.14 20.71 -3.56
C THR A 264 2.91 19.80 -2.60
N PHE A 265 4.14 19.42 -2.96
CA PHE A 265 5.01 18.55 -2.18
C PHE A 265 5.35 19.17 -0.83
N ARG A 266 5.40 18.31 0.19
CA ARG A 266 5.85 18.67 1.54
C ARG A 266 6.66 17.50 2.07
N ASN A 267 7.90 17.77 2.47
CA ASN A 267 8.78 16.76 3.03
C ASN A 267 8.33 16.37 4.45
N LYS A 268 8.32 15.07 4.74
CA LYS A 268 7.87 14.52 6.02
C LYS A 268 8.81 14.84 7.17
N MET A 269 10.13 14.78 6.95
CA MET A 269 11.13 15.14 7.95
C MET A 269 11.01 16.62 8.31
N GLU A 270 11.00 17.51 7.32
CA GLU A 270 10.85 18.95 7.54
C GLU A 270 9.53 19.28 8.24
N SER A 271 8.42 18.65 7.82
CA SER A 271 7.13 18.85 8.46
C SER A 271 7.09 18.35 9.91
N LEU A 272 7.85 17.32 10.25
CA LEU A 272 7.94 16.79 11.60
C LEU A 272 8.80 17.70 12.48
N MET A 273 9.95 18.14 11.98
CA MET A 273 10.87 19.04 12.69
C MET A 273 10.25 20.41 12.95
N ALA A 274 9.35 20.86 12.09
CA ALA A 274 8.59 22.11 12.28
C ALA A 274 7.45 21.99 13.31
N SER A 275 7.16 20.79 13.84
CA SER A 275 6.10 20.60 14.82
C SER A 275 6.50 21.09 16.21
N GLY A 276 5.57 21.76 16.91
CA GLY A 276 5.75 22.14 18.32
C GLY A 276 5.82 20.96 19.28
N HIS A 277 5.47 19.74 18.83
CA HIS A 277 5.46 18.51 19.62
C HIS A 277 6.31 17.40 18.99
N CYS A 278 7.39 17.77 18.28
CA CYS A 278 8.24 16.87 17.51
C CYS A 278 8.67 15.61 18.29
N GLU A 279 9.20 15.75 19.51
CA GLU A 279 9.66 14.60 20.32
C GLU A 279 8.54 13.60 20.60
N LYS A 280 7.40 14.09 21.06
CA LYS A 280 6.22 13.25 21.35
C LYS A 280 5.70 12.57 20.08
N ILE A 281 5.64 13.31 18.96
CA ILE A 281 5.19 12.75 17.69
C ILE A 281 6.17 11.67 17.21
N SER A 282 7.47 11.88 17.35
CA SER A 282 8.49 10.89 16.98
C SER A 282 8.42 9.63 17.84
N GLU A 283 8.20 9.75 19.14
CA GLU A 283 7.92 8.59 20.01
C GLU A 283 6.66 7.86 19.55
N GLU A 284 5.59 8.62 19.26
CA GLU A 284 4.37 8.05 18.72
C GLU A 284 4.60 7.40 17.36
N LEU A 285 5.53 7.88 16.52
CA LEU A 285 5.86 7.31 15.21
C LEU A 285 6.78 6.08 15.28
N PHE A 286 7.67 6.00 16.28
CA PHE A 286 8.65 4.93 16.48
C PHE A 286 9.36 4.51 15.18
N LEU A 287 9.21 3.26 14.69
CA LEU A 287 9.87 2.78 13.46
C LEU A 287 9.48 3.55 12.18
N SER A 288 8.35 4.26 12.19
CA SER A 288 7.90 5.08 11.06
C SER A 288 8.36 6.54 11.15
N ASP A 289 9.08 6.90 12.22
CA ASP A 289 9.79 8.17 12.32
C ASP A 289 10.86 8.23 11.21
N PRO A 290 10.94 9.31 10.43
CA PRO A 290 11.89 9.40 9.34
C PRO A 290 13.36 9.23 9.78
N ARG A 291 13.74 9.71 10.98
CA ARG A 291 15.12 9.61 11.49
C ARG A 291 15.43 8.18 11.91
N THR A 292 14.51 7.55 12.64
CA THR A 292 14.62 6.15 13.02
C THR A 292 14.69 5.26 11.78
N HIS A 293 13.88 5.54 10.76
CA HIS A 293 13.89 4.78 9.51
C HIS A 293 15.22 4.91 8.76
N GLU A 294 15.75 6.13 8.61
CA GLU A 294 17.04 6.37 7.96
C GLU A 294 18.19 5.70 8.73
N LEU A 295 18.18 5.78 10.06
CA LEU A 295 19.14 5.06 10.91
C LEU A 295 19.04 3.55 10.72
N LEU A 296 17.83 2.99 10.67
CA LEU A 296 17.63 1.55 10.43
C LEU A 296 18.14 1.13 9.05
N LEU A 297 17.87 1.92 8.01
CA LEU A 297 18.41 1.66 6.67
C LEU A 297 19.94 1.69 6.68
N PHE A 298 20.53 2.69 7.33
CA PHE A 298 21.98 2.78 7.49
C PHE A 298 22.55 1.55 8.20
N LEU A 299 21.94 1.15 9.32
CA LEU A 299 22.35 -0.04 10.06
C LEU A 299 22.20 -1.31 9.21
N PHE A 300 21.09 -1.47 8.50
CA PHE A 300 20.82 -2.64 7.66
C PHE A 300 21.77 -2.75 6.47
N GLN A 301 22.20 -1.61 5.90
CA GLN A 301 23.05 -1.60 4.72
C GLN A 301 24.54 -1.59 5.04
N TYR A 302 24.95 -0.99 6.16
CA TYR A 302 26.36 -0.67 6.40
C TYR A 302 26.93 -1.19 7.72
N SER A 303 26.11 -1.70 8.66
CA SER A 303 26.66 -2.16 9.95
C SER A 303 27.40 -3.49 9.87
N GLY A 304 27.18 -4.28 8.82
CA GLY A 304 27.64 -5.67 8.73
C GLY A 304 27.07 -6.60 9.82
N ASN A 305 26.13 -6.11 10.64
CA ASN A 305 25.54 -6.83 11.77
C ASN A 305 24.01 -6.83 11.64
N TYR A 306 23.53 -7.16 10.44
CA TYR A 306 22.11 -7.27 10.15
C TYR A 306 21.75 -8.69 9.77
N PHE A 307 20.85 -9.28 10.55
CA PHE A 307 20.30 -10.61 10.28
C PHE A 307 18.81 -10.46 10.05
N LYS A 308 18.34 -10.90 8.87
CA LYS A 308 16.93 -10.80 8.48
C LYS A 308 16.03 -11.65 9.38
N ASP A 309 16.55 -12.80 9.80
CA ASP A 309 15.92 -13.74 10.72
C ASP A 309 16.97 -14.56 11.46
N TYR A 310 16.53 -15.40 12.41
CA TYR A 310 17.42 -16.26 13.20
C TYR A 310 18.22 -17.23 12.32
N ASN A 311 17.68 -17.66 11.18
CA ASN A 311 18.39 -18.56 10.26
C ASN A 311 19.56 -17.86 9.58
N SER A 312 19.46 -16.54 9.37
CA SER A 312 20.52 -15.72 8.79
C SER A 312 21.80 -15.74 9.62
N LEU A 313 21.74 -16.05 10.93
CA LEU A 313 22.91 -16.20 11.80
C LEU A 313 23.73 -17.47 11.53
N PHE A 314 23.15 -18.47 10.85
CA PHE A 314 23.79 -19.77 10.61
C PHE A 314 24.27 -19.94 9.17
N ILE A 315 24.07 -18.94 8.32
CA ILE A 315 24.42 -18.98 6.90
C ILE A 315 25.77 -18.27 6.71
N ASP A 316 26.68 -18.94 6.00
CA ASP A 316 27.99 -18.40 5.63
C ASP A 316 27.83 -17.27 4.59
N GLU A 317 28.14 -16.03 5.00
CA GLU A 317 27.94 -14.82 4.19
C GLU A 317 28.80 -14.79 2.92
N GLU A 318 29.94 -15.50 2.89
CA GLU A 318 30.85 -15.54 1.74
C GLU A 318 30.24 -16.23 0.51
N ASN A 319 29.17 -17.02 0.69
CA ASN A 319 28.48 -17.74 -0.39
C ASN A 319 27.08 -17.17 -0.72
N PHE A 320 26.71 -16.03 -0.14
CA PHE A 320 25.38 -15.47 -0.31
C PHE A 320 25.25 -14.69 -1.63
N THR A 321 24.36 -15.14 -2.51
CA THR A 321 24.01 -14.43 -3.74
C THR A 321 22.75 -13.62 -3.53
N VAL A 322 22.80 -12.34 -3.91
CA VAL A 322 21.68 -11.41 -3.64
C VAL A 322 20.76 -11.34 -4.84
N THR A 323 19.45 -11.28 -4.61
CA THR A 323 18.48 -11.06 -5.68
C THR A 323 18.63 -9.63 -6.20
N PRO A 324 18.68 -9.39 -7.54
CA PRO A 324 18.95 -8.07 -8.11
C PRO A 324 17.81 -7.04 -7.95
N THR A 325 16.77 -7.34 -7.16
CA THR A 325 15.58 -6.50 -7.06
C THR A 325 15.44 -5.89 -5.67
N GLY A 326 15.17 -4.57 -5.61
CA GLY A 326 14.71 -3.88 -4.40
C GLY A 326 13.20 -4.08 -4.10
N THR A 327 12.53 -4.89 -4.90
CA THR A 327 11.11 -5.29 -4.77
C THR A 327 11.01 -6.78 -4.40
N CYS A 328 9.82 -7.23 -3.97
CA CYS A 328 9.55 -8.66 -3.77
C CYS A 328 10.00 -9.49 -4.97
N THR A 329 10.48 -10.69 -4.67
CA THR A 329 10.63 -11.75 -5.66
C THR A 329 9.26 -12.03 -6.31
N PRO A 330 9.20 -12.25 -7.64
CA PRO A 330 7.95 -12.45 -8.38
C PRO A 330 7.10 -13.58 -7.82
#